data_AF-A0A7V5U386-F1
#
_entry.id   AF-A0A7V5U386-F1
#
_cell.length_a   1.000
_cell.length_b   1.000
_cell.length_c   1.000
_cell.angle_alpha   90.00
_cell.angle_beta   90.00
_cell.angle_gamma   90.00
#
_symmetry.space_group_name_H-M   'P 1'
#
loop_
_entity.id
_entity.type
_entity.pdbx_description
1 polymer ?
#
loop_
_entity_poly.entity_id
_entity_poly.type
_entity_poly.pdbx_seq_one_letter_code
_entity_poly.pdbx_strand_id
1 'polypeptide(L)'
;QKIYPKIDAADVIVVASPIFFYNVTSYTQAMVERAQARWVKKYVLKKPPASGHDKRGIFLSLGATKGKKLFEGVQRVVRYFFDAVYARYEGGLFYRGIEKKGAIKEHPSALKEAYALGLSVGRGEAPEKWPLIRNSCP
;
A
#
# COMPACT_ATOMS: atom_id res chain seq x y z
N GLN A 1 -5.73 18.79 -11.32
CA GLN A 1 -5.85 17.72 -10.30
C GLN A 1 -4.57 17.72 -9.44
N LYS A 2 -4.65 18.01 -8.13
CA LYS A 2 -3.46 18.31 -7.29
C LYS A 2 -2.64 17.09 -6.83
N ILE A 3 -3.21 15.88 -6.83
CA ILE A 3 -2.54 14.66 -6.30
C ILE A 3 -1.60 14.00 -7.32
N TYR A 4 -1.90 14.11 -8.61
CA TYR A 4 -1.17 13.47 -9.69
C TYR A 4 0.31 13.88 -9.78
N PRO A 5 0.69 15.17 -9.67
CA PRO A 5 2.10 15.55 -9.60
C PRO A 5 2.82 14.96 -8.39
N LYS A 6 2.15 14.83 -7.24
CA LYS A 6 2.74 14.22 -6.03
C LYS A 6 3.00 12.73 -6.20
N ILE A 7 2.07 12.03 -6.85
CA ILE A 7 2.26 10.60 -7.21
C ILE A 7 3.43 10.45 -8.19
N ASP A 8 3.53 11.34 -9.18
CA ASP A 8 4.59 11.25 -10.19
C ASP A 8 5.98 11.49 -9.59
N ALA A 9 6.09 12.44 -8.66
CA ALA A 9 7.32 12.84 -7.98
C ALA A 9 7.76 11.94 -6.80
N ALA A 10 6.91 11.01 -6.37
CA ALA A 10 7.25 10.12 -5.26
C ALA A 10 8.17 8.98 -5.70
N ASP A 11 9.17 8.63 -4.89
CA ASP A 11 9.96 7.40 -5.05
C ASP A 11 9.25 6.20 -4.38
N VAL A 12 8.55 6.46 -3.27
CA VAL A 12 7.82 5.47 -2.48
C VAL A 12 6.41 5.97 -2.16
N ILE A 13 5.41 5.10 -2.35
CA ILE A 13 4.01 5.36 -2.04
C ILE A 13 3.56 4.36 -0.98
N VAL A 14 3.09 4.88 0.16
CA VAL A 14 2.50 4.07 1.24
C VAL A 14 0.98 4.26 1.22
N VAL A 15 0.24 3.17 1.04
CA VAL A 15 -1.22 3.14 1.20
C VAL A 15 -1.52 2.59 2.59
N ALA A 16 -2.35 3.29 3.36
CA ALA A 16 -2.82 2.81 4.66
C ALA A 16 -4.35 2.80 4.67
N SER A 17 -4.95 1.66 5.03
CA SER A 17 -6.41 1.56 5.14
C SER A 17 -6.82 0.44 6.09
N PRO A 18 -7.73 0.68 7.06
CA PRO A 18 -8.37 -0.40 7.79
C PRO A 18 -9.29 -1.21 6.87
N ILE A 19 -9.59 -2.45 7.27
CA ILE A 19 -10.50 -3.34 6.57
C ILE A 19 -11.93 -3.14 7.06
N PHE A 20 -12.81 -2.74 6.14
CA PHE A 20 -14.27 -2.79 6.33
C PHE A 20 -14.88 -3.66 5.24
N PHE A 21 -15.67 -4.67 5.63
CA PHE A 21 -16.31 -5.61 4.69
C PHE A 21 -15.33 -6.24 3.68
N TYR A 22 -14.15 -6.67 4.13
CA TYR A 22 -13.10 -7.25 3.28
C TYR A 22 -12.59 -6.32 2.16
N ASN A 23 -12.76 -5.01 2.34
CA ASN A 23 -12.24 -4.00 1.43
C ASN A 23 -11.53 -2.86 2.17
N VAL A 24 -10.81 -2.01 1.42
CA VAL A 24 -10.30 -0.72 1.90
C VAL A 24 -11.46 0.24 2.18
N THR A 25 -11.21 1.30 2.94
CA THR A 25 -12.22 2.35 3.15
C THR A 25 -12.65 3.00 1.83
N SER A 26 -13.89 3.51 1.78
CA SER A 26 -14.41 4.24 0.61
C SER A 26 -13.52 5.43 0.21
N TYR A 27 -12.92 6.12 1.18
CA TYR A 27 -11.99 7.21 0.92
C TYR A 27 -10.72 6.72 0.20
N THR A 28 -10.15 5.59 0.64
CA THR A 28 -9.01 4.97 -0.05
C THR A 28 -9.42 4.46 -1.43
N GLN A 29 -10.59 3.84 -1.55
CA GLN A 29 -11.11 3.32 -2.82
C GLN A 29 -11.33 4.44 -3.85
N ALA A 30 -11.85 5.60 -3.43
CA ALA A 30 -11.97 6.76 -4.31
C ALA A 30 -10.61 7.20 -4.87
N MET A 31 -9.52 7.08 -4.11
CA MET A 31 -8.17 7.34 -4.62
C MET A 31 -7.71 6.26 -5.61
N VAL A 32 -7.98 4.98 -5.31
CA VAL A 32 -7.69 3.84 -6.19
C VAL A 32 -8.37 4.01 -7.55
N GLU A 33 -9.66 4.33 -7.58
CA GLU A 33 -10.44 4.49 -8.81
C GLU A 33 -9.94 5.67 -9.66
N ARG A 34 -9.42 6.73 -9.02
CA ARG A 34 -8.77 7.84 -9.73
C ARG A 34 -7.47 7.45 -10.45
N ALA A 35 -6.87 6.31 -10.11
CA ALA A 35 -5.73 5.78 -10.84
C ALA A 35 -6.09 5.29 -12.25
N GLN A 36 -7.38 5.17 -12.59
CA GLN A 36 -7.83 4.83 -13.95
C GLN A 36 -7.23 5.76 -15.01
N ALA A 37 -7.10 7.06 -14.73
CA ALA A 37 -6.46 7.99 -15.65
C ALA A 37 -4.96 7.67 -15.87
N ARG A 38 -4.28 7.13 -14.86
CA ARG A 38 -2.88 6.68 -14.97
C ARG A 38 -2.77 5.33 -15.66
N TRP A 39 -3.70 4.43 -15.38
CA TRP A 39 -3.84 3.18 -16.12
C TRP A 39 -4.00 3.44 -17.63
N VAL A 40 -4.87 4.39 -18.04
CA VAL A 40 -5.02 4.81 -19.45
C VAL A 40 -3.69 5.35 -20.00
N LYS A 41 -3.01 6.23 -19.24
CA LYS A 41 -1.71 6.78 -19.64
C LYS A 41 -0.65 5.68 -19.87
N LYS A 42 -0.62 4.65 -19.00
CA LYS A 42 0.32 3.53 -19.06
C LYS A 42 -0.03 2.54 -20.17
N TYR A 43 -1.24 2.03 -20.17
CA TYR A 43 -1.62 0.88 -20.99
C TYR A 43 -2.25 1.23 -22.32
N VAL A 44 -2.97 2.35 -22.42
CA VAL A 44 -3.60 2.79 -23.66
C VAL A 44 -2.65 3.70 -24.43
N LEU A 45 -2.14 4.75 -23.77
CA LEU A 45 -1.27 5.75 -24.41
C LEU A 45 0.22 5.36 -24.42
N LYS A 46 0.58 4.23 -23.80
CA LYS A 46 1.93 3.67 -23.75
C LYS A 46 3.00 4.68 -23.30
N LYS A 47 2.65 5.60 -22.40
CA LYS A 47 3.60 6.58 -21.89
C LYS A 47 4.45 5.96 -20.77
N PRO A 48 5.76 6.25 -20.71
CA PRO A 48 6.61 5.81 -19.60
C PRO A 48 6.28 6.59 -18.31
N PRO A 49 6.76 6.12 -17.15
CA PRO A 49 6.70 6.90 -15.92
C PRO A 49 7.46 8.22 -16.09
N ALA A 50 6.90 9.32 -15.56
CA ALA A 50 7.56 10.63 -15.62
C ALA A 50 8.88 10.67 -14.83
N SER A 51 9.03 9.81 -13.82
CA SER A 51 10.23 9.68 -12.99
C SER A 51 11.38 8.94 -13.67
N GLY A 52 11.17 8.33 -14.85
CA GLY A 52 12.17 7.49 -15.54
C GLY A 52 12.47 6.15 -14.87
N HIS A 53 11.88 5.87 -13.70
CA HIS A 53 12.03 4.62 -12.96
C HIS A 53 10.71 4.23 -12.28
N ASP A 54 10.57 2.95 -11.95
CA ASP A 54 9.43 2.42 -11.20
C ASP A 54 9.56 2.77 -9.71
N LYS A 55 8.45 3.27 -9.16
CA LYS A 55 8.30 3.61 -7.73
C LYS A 55 8.14 2.34 -6.91
N ARG A 56 8.19 2.48 -5.59
CA ARG A 56 7.92 1.38 -4.65
C ARG A 56 6.60 1.60 -3.92
N GLY A 57 5.80 0.54 -3.80
CA GLY A 57 4.49 0.56 -3.16
C GLY A 57 4.44 -0.31 -1.91
N ILE A 58 3.97 0.26 -0.81
CA ILE A 58 3.84 -0.42 0.49
C ILE A 58 2.38 -0.34 0.95
N PHE A 59 1.83 -1.43 1.47
CA PHE A 59 0.48 -1.45 2.04
C PHE A 59 0.49 -1.67 3.55
N LEU A 60 -0.17 -0.79 4.30
CA LEU A 60 -0.37 -0.94 5.73
C LEU A 60 -1.85 -1.16 6.00
N SER A 61 -2.20 -2.26 6.67
CA SER A 61 -3.60 -2.56 6.93
C SER A 61 -3.82 -3.27 8.25
N LEU A 62 -5.05 -3.14 8.74
CA LEU A 62 -5.50 -3.76 9.97
C LEU A 62 -6.98 -4.11 9.88
N GLY A 63 -7.44 -5.09 10.65
CA GLY A 63 -8.85 -5.43 10.74
C GLY A 63 -9.22 -6.21 12.00
N ALA A 64 -10.51 -6.24 12.31
CA ALA A 64 -11.02 -6.83 13.54
C ALA A 64 -10.98 -8.37 13.53
N THR A 65 -11.25 -8.99 12.38
CA THR A 65 -11.38 -10.46 12.30
C THR A 65 -10.02 -11.16 12.23
N LYS A 66 -10.01 -12.48 12.47
CA LYS A 66 -8.79 -13.31 12.47
C LYS A 66 -8.70 -14.26 11.27
N GLY A 67 -9.57 -14.10 10.27
CA GLY A 67 -9.64 -14.97 9.11
C GLY A 67 -8.36 -14.97 8.27
N LYS A 68 -7.98 -16.13 7.73
CA LYS A 68 -6.78 -16.27 6.86
C LYS A 68 -6.85 -15.38 5.61
N LYS A 69 -8.06 -15.18 5.07
CA LYS A 69 -8.30 -14.43 3.83
C LYS A 69 -8.57 -12.93 4.02
N LEU A 70 -8.46 -12.41 5.25
CA LEU A 70 -8.84 -11.03 5.58
C LEU A 70 -8.21 -9.99 4.64
N PHE A 71 -6.95 -10.19 4.26
CA PHE A 71 -6.20 -9.25 3.44
C PHE A 71 -6.08 -9.67 1.97
N GLU A 72 -6.52 -10.87 1.59
CA GLU A 72 -6.24 -11.44 0.27
C GLU A 72 -6.83 -10.59 -0.87
N GLY A 73 -8.11 -10.20 -0.74
CA GLY A 73 -8.80 -9.39 -1.73
C GLY A 73 -8.22 -7.98 -1.85
N VAL A 74 -8.03 -7.30 -0.72
CA VAL A 74 -7.51 -5.92 -0.69
C VAL A 74 -6.09 -5.81 -1.19
N GLN A 75 -5.24 -6.82 -0.96
CA GLN A 75 -3.89 -6.82 -1.53
C GLN A 75 -3.92 -6.82 -3.05
N ARG A 76 -4.92 -7.45 -3.69
CA ARG A 76 -5.08 -7.40 -5.15
C ARG A 76 -5.47 -5.99 -5.59
N VAL A 77 -6.46 -5.38 -4.93
CA VAL A 77 -6.89 -3.99 -5.21
C VAL A 77 -5.69 -3.03 -5.16
N VAL A 78 -4.92 -3.09 -4.08
CA VAL A 78 -3.77 -2.20 -3.87
C VAL A 78 -2.63 -2.51 -4.85
N ARG A 79 -2.41 -3.78 -5.20
CA ARG A 79 -1.43 -4.17 -6.23
C ARG A 79 -1.76 -3.56 -7.60
N TYR A 80 -3.03 -3.62 -8.03
CA TYR A 80 -3.46 -3.02 -9.28
C TYR A 80 -3.43 -1.49 -9.25
N PHE A 81 -3.74 -0.89 -8.10
CA PHE A 81 -3.51 0.54 -7.89
C PHE A 81 -2.04 0.92 -8.12
N PHE A 82 -1.11 0.22 -7.47
CA PHE A 82 0.33 0.49 -7.62
C PHE A 82 0.79 0.34 -9.06
N ASP A 83 0.37 -0.73 -9.73
CA ASP A 83 0.69 -0.95 -11.13
C ASP A 83 0.24 0.21 -12.03
N ALA A 84 -0.99 0.70 -11.84
CA ALA A 84 -1.55 1.82 -12.59
C ALA A 84 -0.75 3.12 -12.41
N VAL A 85 -0.11 3.31 -11.25
CA VAL A 85 0.70 4.51 -10.94
C VAL A 85 2.21 4.31 -11.09
N TYR A 86 2.63 3.28 -11.84
CA TYR A 86 4.04 2.94 -12.06
C TYR A 86 4.80 2.68 -10.76
N ALA A 87 4.16 1.97 -9.83
CA ALA A 87 4.76 1.51 -8.60
C ALA A 87 4.75 -0.03 -8.54
N ARG A 88 5.86 -0.63 -8.11
CA ARG A 88 5.92 -2.05 -7.81
C ARG A 88 5.44 -2.30 -6.38
N TYR A 89 4.51 -3.24 -6.20
CA TYR A 89 4.05 -3.64 -4.88
C TYR A 89 5.10 -4.50 -4.17
N GLU A 90 5.66 -4.00 -3.07
CA GLU A 90 6.75 -4.64 -2.32
C GLU A 90 6.29 -5.46 -1.11
N GLY A 91 4.99 -5.38 -0.77
CA GLY A 91 4.40 -6.05 0.39
C GLY A 91 3.81 -5.07 1.40
N GLY A 92 3.60 -5.56 2.62
CA GLY A 92 2.92 -4.77 3.65
C GLY A 92 3.10 -5.24 5.08
N LEU A 93 2.49 -4.48 5.99
CA LEU A 93 2.29 -4.84 7.39
C LEU A 93 0.79 -5.02 7.64
N PHE A 94 0.42 -6.13 8.29
CA PHE A 94 -0.97 -6.59 8.37
C PHE A 94 -1.30 -7.02 9.80
N TYR A 95 -2.24 -6.33 10.44
CA TYR A 95 -2.58 -6.55 11.84
C TYR A 95 -4.02 -7.04 12.03
N ARG A 96 -4.20 -8.18 12.71
CA ARG A 96 -5.51 -8.78 13.00
C ARG A 96 -5.96 -8.46 14.42
N GLY A 97 -7.26 -8.58 14.68
CA GLY A 97 -7.82 -8.37 16.03
C GLY A 97 -7.86 -6.91 16.46
N ILE A 98 -7.75 -5.96 15.52
CA ILE A 98 -7.79 -4.53 15.82
C ILE A 98 -9.21 -4.01 15.55
N GLU A 99 -9.99 -3.83 16.61
CA GLU A 99 -11.41 -3.49 16.51
C GLU A 99 -11.68 -2.01 16.78
N LYS A 100 -11.13 -1.48 17.86
CA LYS A 100 -11.41 -0.10 18.31
C LYS A 100 -10.45 0.89 17.67
N LYS A 101 -10.95 2.10 17.42
CA LYS A 101 -10.13 3.25 17.02
C LYS A 101 -9.00 3.43 18.03
N GLY A 102 -7.76 3.41 17.56
CA GLY A 102 -6.57 3.60 18.41
C GLY A 102 -6.04 2.33 19.08
N ALA A 103 -6.74 1.20 19.05
CA ALA A 103 -6.27 -0.05 19.67
C ALA A 103 -4.93 -0.55 19.10
N ILE A 104 -4.61 -0.19 17.85
CA ILE A 104 -3.29 -0.49 17.25
C ILE A 104 -2.11 0.08 18.05
N LYS A 105 -2.32 1.13 18.86
CA LYS A 105 -1.27 1.73 19.70
C LYS A 105 -0.82 0.79 20.83
N GLU A 106 -1.68 -0.13 21.25
CA GLU A 106 -1.41 -1.11 22.29
C GLU A 106 -0.84 -2.42 21.71
N HIS A 107 -0.77 -2.55 20.38
CA HIS A 107 -0.25 -3.74 19.75
C HIS A 107 1.26 -3.89 20.04
N PRO A 108 1.72 -5.05 20.54
CA PRO A 108 3.05 -5.20 21.12
C PRO A 108 4.20 -4.90 20.14
N SER A 109 4.01 -5.14 18.85
CA SER A 109 5.05 -4.98 17.83
C SER A 109 4.75 -3.93 16.74
N ALA A 110 3.53 -3.41 16.64
CA ALA A 110 3.09 -2.72 15.41
C ALA A 110 3.90 -1.43 15.15
N LEU A 111 4.08 -0.61 16.20
CA LEU A 111 4.86 0.61 16.08
C LEU A 111 6.34 0.33 15.80
N LYS A 112 6.90 -0.72 16.43
CA LYS A 112 8.29 -1.13 16.22
C LYS A 112 8.54 -1.59 14.79
N GLU A 113 7.67 -2.43 14.25
CA GLU A 113 7.74 -2.93 12.87
C GLU A 113 7.57 -1.79 11.85
N ALA A 114 6.58 -0.91 12.04
CA ALA A 114 6.36 0.24 11.18
C ALA A 114 7.54 1.23 11.21
N TYR A 115 8.13 1.44 12.39
CA TYR A 115 9.33 2.28 12.55
C TYR A 115 10.54 1.68 11.84
N ALA A 116 10.80 0.38 12.03
CA ALA A 116 11.90 -0.32 11.36
C ALA A 116 11.75 -0.26 9.83
N LEU A 117 10.53 -0.45 9.32
CA LEU A 117 10.22 -0.28 7.90
C LEU A 117 10.53 1.15 7.43
N GLY A 118 10.04 2.16 8.14
CA GLY A 118 10.30 3.56 7.80
C GLY A 118 11.79 3.90 7.80
N LEU A 119 12.56 3.34 8.73
CA LEU A 119 14.00 3.52 8.81
C LEU A 119 14.73 2.89 7.60
N SER A 120 14.38 1.66 7.23
CA SER A 120 14.96 0.99 6.06
C SER A 120 14.65 1.74 4.76
N VAL A 121 13.40 2.20 4.60
CA VAL A 121 12.98 3.01 3.45
C VAL A 121 13.73 4.35 3.42
N GLY A 122 13.78 5.07 4.54
CA GLY A 122 14.44 6.38 4.63
C GLY A 122 15.96 6.33 4.43
N ARG A 123 16.59 5.20 4.72
CA ARG A 123 18.02 4.95 4.45
C ARG A 123 18.32 4.54 3.01
N GLY A 124 17.30 4.34 2.17
CA GLY A 124 17.46 3.86 0.80
C GLY A 124 17.93 2.41 0.72
N GLU A 125 17.64 1.59 1.74
CA GLU A 125 17.94 0.17 1.69
C GLU A 125 17.14 -0.50 0.57
N ALA A 126 17.73 -1.52 -0.05
CA ALA A 126 17.08 -2.27 -1.13
C ALA A 126 15.74 -2.90 -0.66
N PRO A 127 14.67 -2.91 -1.49
CA PRO A 127 13.34 -3.37 -1.07
C PRO A 127 13.29 -4.79 -0.51
N GLU A 128 14.24 -5.64 -0.89
CA GLU A 128 14.39 -7.02 -0.41
C GLU A 128 14.70 -7.07 1.09
N LYS A 129 15.39 -6.04 1.62
CA LYS A 129 15.74 -5.90 3.03
C LYS A 129 14.61 -5.32 3.89
N TRP A 130 13.57 -4.76 3.27
CA TRP A 130 12.47 -4.18 4.02
C TRP A 130 11.69 -5.27 4.77
N PRO A 131 11.35 -5.04 6.06
CA PRO A 131 10.66 -6.01 6.92
C PRO A 131 9.16 -6.10 6.56
N LEU A 132 8.88 -6.50 5.33
CA LEU A 132 7.53 -6.58 4.75
C LEU A 132 7.06 -8.03 4.62
N ILE A 133 5.77 -8.23 4.86
CA ILE A 133 5.09 -9.47 4.54
C ILE A 133 4.68 -9.44 3.07
N ARG A 134 5.05 -10.49 2.33
CA ARG A 134 4.87 -10.57 0.86
C ARG A 134 3.89 -11.66 0.40
N ASN A 135 3.41 -12.50 1.33
CA ASN A 135 2.41 -13.52 0.99
C ASN A 135 1.01 -12.88 0.82
N SER A 136 0.13 -13.57 0.10
CA SER A 136 -1.25 -13.13 -0.14
C SER A 136 -2.19 -13.33 1.05
N CYS A 137 -1.83 -14.23 1.97
CA CYS A 137 -2.56 -14.55 3.20
C CYS A 137 -1.61 -14.38 4.40
N PRO A 138 -1.30 -13.12 4.79
CA PRO A 138 -0.37 -12.79 5.87
C PRO A 138 -0.94 -13.12 7.24
#